data_AF-A0A6L8KIE0-F1
#
_entry.id   AF-A0A6L8KIE0-F1
#
_cell.length_a   1.000
_cell.length_b   1.000
_cell.length_c   1.000
_cell.angle_alpha   90.00
_cell.angle_beta   90.00
_cell.angle_gamma   90.00
#
_symmetry.space_group_name_H-M   'P 1'
#
loop_
_entity.id
_entity.type
_entity.pdbx_description
1 polymer ?
#
loop_
_entity_poly.entity_id
_entity_poly.type
_entity_poly.pdbx_seq_one_letter_code
_entity_poly.pdbx_strand_id
1 'polypeptide(L)'
;MAAILVPVVEAAAVRVLAWLGVGLVAGAAGEEALKQARKRQEEADKAKVAPIARAESTTKEKEKCKECPPDSGALVPVNHHMSENSREYQAKITGFPPGMEWLFAGKDFDGFKSSMCLLQEAKADYDQFFNEKGKLRYLFQEELFLKMQKQALAQSMIVRSNKPAALTWYFQTPIACNYMRPVLVRMGITVFHTP
;
A
#
# COMPACT_ATOMS: atom_id res chain seq x y z
N MET A 1 37.86 -8.68 -49.60
CA MET A 1 38.83 -8.86 -48.50
C MET A 1 38.21 -8.17 -47.29
N ALA A 2 37.35 -8.87 -46.53
CA ALA A 2 37.72 -9.71 -45.38
C ALA A 2 38.22 -8.85 -44.21
N ALA A 3 37.82 -9.00 -42.95
CA ALA A 3 36.82 -9.82 -42.28
C ALA A 3 36.58 -9.19 -40.89
N ILE A 4 35.45 -9.54 -40.29
CA ILE A 4 35.03 -9.33 -38.89
C ILE A 4 36.09 -9.88 -37.94
N LEU A 5 36.39 -9.21 -36.81
CA LEU A 5 36.66 -9.87 -35.53
C LEU A 5 36.29 -8.98 -34.34
N VAL A 6 35.18 -9.35 -33.69
CA VAL A 6 34.89 -9.13 -32.27
C VAL A 6 35.76 -10.09 -31.45
N PRO A 7 36.17 -9.72 -30.22
CA PRO A 7 35.98 -10.65 -29.13
C PRO A 7 35.19 -10.04 -27.96
N VAL A 8 34.38 -10.93 -27.42
CA VAL A 8 33.39 -10.83 -26.34
C VAL A 8 34.09 -11.14 -25.01
N VAL A 9 33.80 -10.31 -23.99
CA VAL A 9 33.66 -10.60 -22.55
C VAL A 9 34.90 -11.11 -21.77
N GLU A 10 35.32 -10.37 -20.75
CA GLU A 10 35.04 -10.78 -19.36
C GLU A 10 35.10 -9.63 -18.35
N ALA A 11 34.26 -9.79 -17.33
CA ALA A 11 33.95 -8.85 -16.27
C ALA A 11 35.07 -8.73 -15.23
N ALA A 12 35.32 -7.51 -14.76
CA ALA A 12 35.80 -7.28 -13.41
C ALA A 12 35.20 -5.99 -12.88
N ALA A 13 34.13 -6.14 -12.11
CA ALA A 13 33.55 -5.08 -11.31
C ALA A 13 34.53 -4.72 -10.17
N VAL A 14 35.06 -3.50 -10.18
CA VAL A 14 35.55 -2.86 -8.96
C VAL A 14 34.81 -1.54 -8.82
N ARG A 15 33.76 -1.60 -7.99
CA ARG A 15 33.08 -0.43 -7.43
C ARG A 15 34.02 0.21 -6.42
N VAL A 16 34.57 1.38 -6.73
CA VAL A 16 35.05 2.31 -5.69
C VAL A 16 34.31 3.63 -5.87
N LEU A 17 33.33 3.84 -5.00
CA LEU A 17 32.65 5.12 -4.82
C LEU A 17 33.64 6.10 -4.18
N ALA A 18 34.26 6.96 -4.99
CA ALA A 18 35.00 8.11 -4.50
C ALA A 18 34.00 9.18 -4.03
N TRP A 19 33.61 9.11 -2.75
CA TRP A 19 32.68 10.06 -2.11
C TRP A 19 33.32 10.90 -1.00
N LEU A 20 34.61 11.19 -1.11
CA LEU A 20 35.26 12.28 -0.39
C LEU A 20 36.32 12.88 -1.31
N GLY A 21 35.99 14.01 -1.94
CA GLY A 21 36.89 14.77 -2.79
C GLY A 21 38.08 15.30 -2.01
N VAL A 22 39.13 14.48 -1.90
CA VAL A 22 40.47 14.89 -1.49
C VAL A 22 41.44 14.31 -2.51
N GLY A 23 41.58 15.01 -3.64
CA GLY A 23 42.75 14.85 -4.48
C GLY A 23 43.97 15.34 -3.70
N LEU A 24 44.95 14.46 -3.51
CA LEU A 24 46.26 14.80 -2.93
C LEU A 24 46.96 15.83 -3.82
N VAL A 25 46.87 17.11 -3.47
CA VAL A 25 47.77 18.15 -3.97
C VAL A 25 48.78 18.43 -2.88
N ALA A 26 49.96 17.83 -2.99
CA ALA A 26 51.09 18.11 -2.10
C ALA A 26 51.61 19.53 -2.37
N GLY A 27 51.27 20.46 -1.49
CA GLY A 27 51.71 21.85 -1.49
C GLY A 27 51.17 22.57 -0.25
N ALA A 28 51.73 23.73 0.11
CA ALA A 28 51.40 24.46 1.34
C ALA A 28 49.90 24.78 1.54
N ALA A 29 49.10 24.80 0.46
CA ALA A 29 47.64 24.95 0.51
C ALA A 29 46.90 23.68 1.01
N GLY A 30 47.52 22.51 0.90
CA GLY A 30 46.97 21.23 1.34
C GLY A 30 46.99 21.05 2.86
N GLU A 31 48.00 21.58 3.56
CA GLU A 31 48.07 21.52 5.03
C GLU A 31 47.01 22.39 5.71
N GLU A 32 46.71 23.58 5.16
CA GLU A 32 45.64 24.45 5.68
C GLU A 32 44.25 23.83 5.45
N ALA A 33 44.02 23.21 4.29
CA ALA A 33 42.78 22.48 4.03
C ALA A 33 42.60 21.27 4.97
N LEU A 34 43.68 20.55 5.27
CA LEU A 34 43.68 19.43 6.22
C LEU A 34 43.42 19.91 7.66
N LYS A 35 44.03 21.01 8.09
CA LYS A 35 43.75 21.63 9.40
C LYS A 35 42.31 22.08 9.51
N GLN A 36 41.75 22.68 8.46
CA GLN A 36 40.38 23.16 8.46
C GLN A 36 39.37 22.00 8.46
N ALA A 37 39.65 20.91 7.74
CA ALA A 37 38.86 19.69 7.78
C ALA A 37 38.89 19.04 9.18
N ARG A 38 40.07 18.97 9.81
CA ARG A 38 40.24 18.41 11.16
C ARG A 38 39.51 19.23 12.23
N LYS A 39 39.54 20.57 12.14
CA LYS A 39 38.73 21.46 12.99
C LYS A 39 37.23 21.21 12.85
N ARG A 40 36.72 21.10 11.61
CA ARG A 40 35.30 20.78 11.36
C ARG A 40 34.91 19.41 11.91
N GLN A 41 35.83 18.45 11.86
CA GLN A 41 35.60 17.10 12.39
C GLN A 41 35.58 17.10 13.93
N GLU A 42 36.50 17.81 14.58
CA GLU A 42 36.48 18.02 16.04
C GLU A 42 35.24 18.79 16.51
N GLU A 43 34.78 19.80 15.76
CA GLU A 43 33.53 20.51 16.06
C GLU A 43 32.30 19.60 15.92
N ALA A 44 32.27 18.75 14.90
CA ALA A 44 31.21 17.76 14.70
C ALA A 44 31.20 16.69 15.80
N ASP A 45 32.37 16.25 16.27
CA ASP A 45 32.46 15.28 17.36
C ASP A 45 32.15 15.92 18.71
N LYS A 46 32.53 17.18 18.95
CA LYS A 46 32.06 17.93 20.14
C LYS A 46 30.55 18.16 20.13
N ALA A 47 29.94 18.38 18.96
CA ALA A 47 28.48 18.50 18.82
C ALA A 47 27.74 17.20 19.12
N LYS A 48 28.36 16.03 18.89
CA LYS A 48 27.80 14.71 19.24
C LYS A 48 27.91 14.35 20.72
N VAL A 49 28.85 14.97 21.45
CA VAL A 49 29.14 14.68 22.87
C VAL A 49 28.52 15.71 23.82
N ALA A 50 27.94 16.80 23.29
CA ALA A 50 27.07 17.67 24.08
C ALA A 50 25.83 16.87 24.54
N PRO A 51 25.48 16.89 25.84
CA PRO A 51 24.35 16.12 26.32
C PRO A 51 23.09 16.77 25.76
N ILE A 52 22.46 16.12 24.78
CA ILE A 52 21.06 16.40 24.44
C ILE A 52 20.29 16.12 25.73
N ALA A 53 19.81 17.19 26.36
CA ALA A 53 18.98 17.13 27.55
C ALA A 53 17.84 16.13 27.29
N ARG A 54 17.98 14.96 27.90
CA ARG A 54 16.98 13.90 27.93
C ARG A 54 15.98 14.27 29.03
N ALA A 55 15.15 15.25 28.73
CA ALA A 55 13.90 15.60 29.41
C ALA A 55 13.21 16.55 28.43
N GLU A 56 12.03 16.28 27.90
CA GLU A 56 10.88 15.68 28.55
C GLU A 56 10.23 14.70 27.59
N SER A 57 10.03 13.49 28.09
CA SER A 57 8.86 12.71 27.75
C SER A 57 7.62 13.56 28.11
N THR A 58 7.23 14.48 27.25
CA THR A 58 5.83 14.86 27.16
C THR A 58 5.16 13.61 26.62
N THR A 59 4.73 12.77 27.56
CA THR A 59 3.44 12.09 27.46
C THR A 59 2.44 13.14 26.98
N LYS A 60 2.41 13.39 25.66
CA LYS A 60 1.12 13.45 25.01
C LYS A 60 0.48 12.16 25.47
N GLU A 61 -0.47 12.25 26.39
CA GLU A 61 -1.49 11.24 26.51
C GLU A 61 -1.77 10.82 25.07
N LYS A 62 -1.32 9.62 24.71
CA LYS A 62 -1.84 8.98 23.52
C LYS A 62 -3.32 8.96 23.86
N GLU A 63 -4.08 9.90 23.29
CA GLU A 63 -5.52 9.76 23.14
C GLU A 63 -5.71 8.28 22.87
N LYS A 64 -6.28 7.56 23.84
CA LYS A 64 -6.32 6.10 23.82
C LYS A 64 -6.82 5.75 22.43
N CYS A 65 -5.95 5.25 21.55
CA CYS A 65 -6.30 5.07 20.14
C CYS A 65 -7.61 4.31 20.17
N LYS A 66 -8.68 4.89 19.61
CA LYS A 66 -10.00 4.23 19.68
C LYS A 66 -9.78 2.82 19.20
N GLU A 67 -9.96 1.86 20.10
CA GLU A 67 -9.66 0.46 19.83
C GLU A 67 -10.43 0.08 18.57
N CYS A 68 -9.72 -0.41 17.55
CA CYS A 68 -10.32 -0.77 16.28
C CYS A 68 -10.66 -2.26 16.31
N PRO A 69 -11.93 -2.66 16.42
CA PRO A 69 -12.27 -4.08 16.57
C PRO A 69 -11.73 -4.98 15.45
N PRO A 70 -11.72 -4.53 14.17
CA PRO A 70 -11.07 -5.27 13.08
C PRO A 70 -9.60 -5.64 13.28
N ASP A 71 -8.84 -5.00 14.19
CA ASP A 71 -7.45 -5.39 14.52
C ASP A 71 -7.35 -6.80 15.10
N SER A 72 -8.45 -7.35 15.64
CA SER A 72 -8.54 -8.74 16.13
C SER A 72 -8.70 -9.78 15.01
N GLY A 73 -8.79 -9.34 13.76
CA GLY A 73 -8.82 -10.22 12.60
C GLY A 73 -7.45 -10.83 12.27
N ALA A 74 -7.39 -11.53 11.15
CA ALA A 74 -6.16 -12.16 10.67
C ALA A 74 -6.02 -12.03 9.16
N LEU A 75 -4.77 -11.92 8.69
CA LEU A 75 -4.45 -12.05 7.29
C LEU A 75 -4.45 -13.55 6.93
N VAL A 76 -5.29 -13.95 5.97
CA VAL A 76 -5.49 -15.35 5.57
C VAL A 76 -5.32 -15.52 4.06
N PRO A 77 -4.88 -16.69 3.58
CA PRO A 77 -4.83 -16.96 2.16
C PRO A 77 -6.23 -17.14 1.57
N VAL A 78 -6.43 -16.63 0.37
CA VAL A 78 -7.65 -16.80 -0.43
C VAL A 78 -7.85 -18.28 -0.76
N ASN A 79 -9.08 -18.79 -0.55
CA ASN A 79 -9.46 -20.17 -0.85
C ASN A 79 -10.36 -20.32 -2.09
N HIS A 80 -10.54 -19.25 -2.87
CA HIS A 80 -11.39 -19.22 -4.04
C HIS A 80 -10.65 -18.76 -5.30
N HIS A 81 -11.25 -19.00 -6.46
CA HIS A 81 -10.65 -18.61 -7.73
C HIS A 81 -10.71 -17.10 -7.94
N MET A 82 -9.57 -16.50 -8.28
CA MET A 82 -9.42 -15.08 -8.57
C MET A 82 -8.59 -14.92 -9.85
N SER A 83 -9.09 -14.13 -10.81
CA SER A 83 -8.33 -13.80 -12.02
C SER A 83 -7.07 -13.01 -11.68
N GLU A 84 -6.09 -12.98 -12.58
CA GLU A 84 -4.85 -12.21 -12.42
C GLU A 84 -5.14 -10.72 -12.19
N ASN A 85 -5.97 -10.10 -13.04
CA ASN A 85 -6.38 -8.71 -12.87
C ASN A 85 -7.07 -8.44 -11.52
N SER A 86 -7.95 -9.33 -11.05
CA SER A 86 -8.56 -9.17 -9.72
C SER A 86 -7.54 -9.21 -8.60
N ARG A 87 -6.57 -10.11 -8.70
CA ARG A 87 -5.51 -10.28 -7.70
C ARG A 87 -4.57 -9.09 -7.65
N GLU A 88 -4.16 -8.59 -8.81
CA GLU A 88 -3.33 -7.39 -8.92
C GLU A 88 -4.07 -6.13 -8.44
N TYR A 89 -5.32 -5.98 -8.84
CA TYR A 89 -6.15 -4.85 -8.45
C TYR A 89 -6.39 -4.82 -6.93
N GLN A 90 -6.71 -5.98 -6.32
CA GLN A 90 -6.83 -6.10 -4.87
C GLN A 90 -5.54 -5.64 -4.18
N ALA A 91 -4.39 -6.20 -4.57
CA ALA A 91 -3.10 -5.83 -3.99
C ALA A 91 -2.80 -4.32 -4.14
N LYS A 92 -3.13 -3.71 -5.28
CA LYS A 92 -3.00 -2.27 -5.52
C LYS A 92 -3.85 -1.43 -4.57
N ILE A 93 -5.11 -1.82 -4.32
CA ILE A 93 -6.06 -1.06 -3.48
C ILE A 93 -5.75 -1.21 -1.99
N THR A 94 -5.38 -2.40 -1.56
CA THR A 94 -5.30 -2.78 -0.15
C THR A 94 -3.87 -2.71 0.38
N GLY A 95 -2.88 -2.89 -0.49
CA GLY A 95 -1.47 -3.04 -0.12
C GLY A 95 -1.15 -4.43 0.44
N PHE A 96 -2.09 -5.37 0.41
CA PHE A 96 -1.87 -6.74 0.85
C PHE A 96 -1.12 -7.55 -0.20
N PRO A 97 -0.39 -8.61 0.20
CA PRO A 97 0.19 -9.55 -0.75
C PRO A 97 -0.90 -10.18 -1.65
N PRO A 98 -0.62 -10.40 -2.95
CA PRO A 98 -1.52 -11.09 -3.87
C PRO A 98 -2.05 -12.42 -3.29
N GLY A 99 -3.37 -12.57 -3.21
CA GLY A 99 -4.00 -13.80 -2.69
C GLY A 99 -4.11 -13.87 -1.17
N MET A 100 -4.00 -12.74 -0.47
CA MET A 100 -4.28 -12.63 0.96
C MET A 100 -5.48 -11.70 1.20
N GLU A 101 -6.33 -12.07 2.14
CA GLU A 101 -7.52 -11.33 2.57
C GLU A 101 -7.52 -11.15 4.10
N TRP A 102 -8.30 -10.19 4.60
CA TRP A 102 -8.52 -9.98 6.02
C TRP A 102 -9.76 -10.74 6.49
N LEU A 103 -9.58 -11.73 7.35
CA LEU A 103 -10.67 -12.41 8.03
C LEU A 103 -11.00 -11.68 9.33
N PHE A 104 -12.22 -11.16 9.44
CA PHE A 104 -12.71 -10.54 10.66
C PHE A 104 -14.17 -10.92 10.93
N ALA A 105 -14.46 -11.31 12.18
CA ALA A 105 -15.79 -11.75 12.60
C ALA A 105 -16.42 -12.83 11.69
N GLY A 106 -15.59 -13.76 11.20
CA GLY A 106 -16.02 -14.84 10.32
C GLY A 106 -16.33 -14.41 8.88
N LYS A 107 -15.90 -13.21 8.46
CA LYS A 107 -16.10 -12.71 7.10
C LYS A 107 -14.80 -12.18 6.51
N ASP A 108 -14.60 -12.50 5.24
CA ASP A 108 -13.47 -12.03 4.46
C ASP A 108 -13.71 -10.61 3.94
N PHE A 109 -12.64 -9.83 3.92
CA PHE A 109 -12.52 -8.51 3.33
C PHE A 109 -11.22 -8.48 2.54
N ASP A 110 -11.23 -7.88 1.35
CA ASP A 110 -10.06 -7.85 0.48
C ASP A 110 -8.85 -7.13 1.12
N GLY A 111 -9.11 -6.21 2.05
CA GLY A 111 -8.07 -5.50 2.78
C GLY A 111 -8.51 -4.87 4.10
N PHE A 112 -7.51 -4.45 4.89
CA PHE A 112 -7.72 -3.74 6.14
C PHE A 112 -6.60 -2.71 6.41
N LYS A 113 -6.98 -1.51 6.85
CA LYS A 113 -6.08 -0.42 7.28
C LYS A 113 -6.35 -0.08 8.75
N SER A 114 -5.51 -0.61 9.64
CA SER A 114 -5.60 -0.43 11.09
C SER A 114 -5.63 1.05 11.51
N SER A 115 -4.77 1.89 10.94
CA SER A 115 -4.69 3.33 11.26
C SER A 115 -5.97 4.11 11.01
N MET A 116 -6.87 3.61 10.15
CA MET A 116 -8.14 4.24 9.80
C MET A 116 -9.35 3.42 10.29
N CYS A 117 -9.12 2.29 10.95
CA CYS A 117 -10.12 1.27 11.21
C CYS A 117 -11.00 0.94 9.99
N LEU A 118 -10.35 0.80 8.83
CA LEU A 118 -11.02 0.72 7.54
C LEU A 118 -10.86 -0.66 6.91
N LEU A 119 -11.98 -1.36 6.75
CA LEU A 119 -12.09 -2.56 5.93
C LEU A 119 -12.32 -2.17 4.47
N GLN A 120 -11.78 -2.96 3.54
CA GLN A 120 -11.77 -2.67 2.12
C GLN A 120 -12.29 -3.84 1.30
N GLU A 121 -12.98 -3.54 0.21
CA GLU A 121 -13.35 -4.48 -0.86
C GLU A 121 -12.86 -3.91 -2.20
N ALA A 122 -12.35 -4.75 -3.10
CA ALA A 122 -11.81 -4.43 -4.41
C ALA A 122 -12.51 -5.29 -5.48
N LYS A 123 -13.30 -4.65 -6.35
CA LYS A 123 -13.99 -5.31 -7.47
C LYS A 123 -13.35 -4.90 -8.80
N ALA A 124 -12.66 -5.85 -9.42
CA ALA A 124 -11.95 -5.65 -10.69
C ALA A 124 -12.80 -6.09 -11.90
N ASP A 125 -12.73 -5.30 -12.98
CA ASP A 125 -13.27 -5.63 -14.31
C ASP A 125 -14.72 -6.14 -14.34
N TYR A 126 -15.63 -5.54 -13.57
CA TYR A 126 -17.05 -5.95 -13.59
C TYR A 126 -17.84 -5.33 -14.76
N ASP A 127 -17.27 -4.37 -15.50
CA ASP A 127 -17.92 -3.80 -16.69
C ASP A 127 -18.12 -4.85 -17.79
N GLN A 128 -17.35 -5.95 -17.78
CA GLN A 128 -17.51 -7.10 -18.68
C GLN A 128 -18.91 -7.73 -18.64
N PHE A 129 -19.65 -7.54 -17.54
CA PHE A 129 -21.02 -8.06 -17.39
C PHE A 129 -22.09 -7.15 -18.00
N PHE A 130 -21.72 -5.97 -18.48
CA PHE A 130 -22.65 -5.02 -19.08
C PHE A 130 -22.54 -4.99 -20.60
N ASN A 131 -23.60 -4.54 -21.27
CA ASN A 131 -23.54 -4.13 -22.66
C ASN A 131 -23.13 -2.66 -22.80
N GLU A 132 -22.95 -2.22 -24.04
CA GLU A 132 -22.59 -0.83 -24.39
C GLU A 132 -23.59 0.20 -23.85
N LYS A 133 -24.82 -0.22 -23.53
CA LYS A 133 -25.87 0.63 -22.95
C LYS A 133 -25.88 0.59 -21.41
N GLY A 134 -24.89 -0.03 -20.78
CA GLY A 134 -24.79 -0.17 -19.33
C GLY A 134 -25.86 -1.08 -18.71
N LYS A 135 -26.44 -2.00 -19.48
CA LYS A 135 -27.41 -2.99 -19.00
C LYS A 135 -26.78 -4.37 -18.89
N LEU A 136 -27.23 -5.14 -17.91
CA LEU A 136 -26.92 -6.56 -17.83
C LEU A 136 -27.48 -7.26 -19.07
N ARG A 137 -26.68 -8.15 -19.65
CA ARG A 137 -26.98 -8.90 -20.87
C ARG A 137 -27.85 -10.13 -20.59
N TYR A 138 -27.69 -10.76 -19.43
CA TYR A 138 -28.29 -12.06 -19.12
C TYR A 138 -28.72 -12.20 -17.65
N LEU A 139 -29.71 -13.06 -17.39
CA LEU A 139 -30.25 -13.33 -16.04
C LEU A 139 -29.18 -13.80 -15.03
N PHE A 140 -28.22 -14.63 -15.46
CA PHE A 140 -27.17 -15.10 -14.56
C PHE A 140 -26.29 -13.94 -14.02
N GLN A 141 -26.21 -12.83 -14.76
CA GLN A 141 -25.47 -11.64 -14.31
C GLN A 141 -26.26 -10.90 -13.24
N GLU A 142 -27.59 -10.89 -13.30
CA GLU A 142 -28.42 -10.37 -12.21
C GLU A 142 -28.16 -11.15 -10.93
N GLU A 143 -28.11 -12.49 -11.02
CA GLU A 143 -27.76 -13.34 -9.87
C GLU A 143 -26.36 -13.05 -9.32
N LEU A 144 -25.37 -12.80 -10.19
CA LEU A 144 -24.02 -12.41 -9.80
C LEU A 144 -24.05 -11.11 -8.96
N PHE A 145 -24.76 -10.09 -9.43
CA PHE A 145 -24.88 -8.82 -8.70
C PHE A 145 -25.74 -8.94 -7.43
N LEU A 146 -26.74 -9.83 -7.40
CA LEU A 146 -27.49 -10.14 -6.18
C LEU A 146 -26.58 -10.81 -5.13
N LYS A 147 -25.68 -11.72 -5.54
CA LYS A 147 -24.68 -12.31 -4.64
C LYS A 147 -23.73 -11.24 -4.10
N MET A 148 -23.26 -10.34 -4.96
CA MET A 148 -22.43 -9.20 -4.55
C MET A 148 -23.16 -8.30 -3.52
N GLN A 149 -24.43 -8.00 -3.72
CA GLN A 149 -25.24 -7.24 -2.76
C GLN A 149 -25.40 -7.97 -1.42
N LYS A 150 -25.62 -9.29 -1.44
CA LYS A 150 -25.69 -10.11 -0.21
C LYS A 150 -24.37 -10.09 0.56
N GLN A 151 -23.23 -10.16 -0.15
CA GLN A 151 -21.91 -10.03 0.46
C GLN A 151 -21.75 -8.66 1.12
N ALA A 152 -22.05 -7.58 0.39
CA ALA A 152 -21.98 -6.21 0.90
C ALA A 152 -22.84 -6.02 2.15
N LEU A 153 -24.06 -6.56 2.14
CA LEU A 153 -24.96 -6.49 3.29
C LEU A 153 -24.36 -7.19 4.51
N ALA A 154 -23.84 -8.42 4.34
CA ALA A 154 -23.22 -9.17 5.43
C ALA A 154 -22.02 -8.43 6.04
N GLN A 155 -21.13 -7.91 5.20
CA GLN A 155 -19.99 -7.10 5.63
C GLN A 155 -20.44 -5.80 6.32
N SER A 156 -21.46 -5.12 5.79
CA SER A 156 -21.99 -3.89 6.38
C SER A 156 -22.56 -4.11 7.78
N MET A 157 -23.22 -5.25 8.03
CA MET A 157 -23.74 -5.61 9.36
C MET A 157 -22.61 -5.81 10.36
N ILE A 158 -21.53 -6.50 9.96
CA ILE A 158 -20.32 -6.66 10.79
C ILE A 158 -19.73 -5.29 11.13
N VAL A 159 -19.53 -4.42 10.14
CA VAL A 159 -18.94 -3.09 10.34
C VAL A 159 -19.83 -2.21 11.24
N ARG A 160 -21.15 -2.29 11.09
CA ARG A 160 -22.10 -1.54 11.92
C ARG A 160 -22.05 -1.95 13.39
N SER A 161 -21.87 -3.24 13.67
CA SER A 161 -21.77 -3.78 15.03
C SER A 161 -20.39 -3.55 15.68
N ASN A 162 -19.37 -3.14 14.91
CA ASN A 162 -17.98 -3.07 15.35
C ASN A 162 -17.40 -1.66 15.20
N LYS A 163 -18.09 -0.64 15.74
CA LYS A 163 -17.59 0.75 15.71
C LYS A 163 -16.24 0.87 16.45
N PRO A 164 -15.30 1.71 15.96
CA PRO A 164 -15.45 2.71 14.91
C PRO A 164 -15.21 2.21 13.47
N ALA A 165 -15.27 0.90 13.20
CA ALA A 165 -14.99 0.37 11.87
C ALA A 165 -15.81 1.04 10.76
N ALA A 166 -15.15 1.18 9.61
CA ALA A 166 -15.72 1.64 8.36
C ALA A 166 -15.47 0.62 7.24
N LEU A 167 -16.28 0.68 6.18
CA LEU A 167 -16.15 -0.17 5.01
C LEU A 167 -16.17 0.68 3.75
N THR A 168 -15.17 0.47 2.89
CA THR A 168 -15.09 1.10 1.58
C THR A 168 -14.96 0.05 0.48
N TRP A 169 -15.80 0.18 -0.55
CA TRP A 169 -15.76 -0.64 -1.76
C TRP A 169 -15.14 0.16 -2.91
N TYR A 170 -14.12 -0.41 -3.53
CA TYR A 170 -13.39 0.16 -4.67
C TYR A 170 -13.69 -0.64 -5.91
N PHE A 171 -14.19 0.03 -6.95
CA PHE A 171 -14.45 -0.57 -8.25
C PHE A 171 -13.39 -0.12 -9.25
N GLN A 172 -12.81 -1.05 -9.98
CA GLN A 172 -11.85 -0.75 -11.04
C GLN A 172 -12.54 -0.08 -12.23
N THR A 173 -13.81 -0.41 -12.47
CA THR A 173 -14.54 -0.01 -13.66
C THR A 173 -15.79 0.82 -13.34
N PRO A 174 -16.12 1.84 -14.15
CA PRO A 174 -17.14 2.84 -13.83
C PRO A 174 -18.58 2.34 -13.90
N ILE A 175 -18.92 1.47 -14.86
CA ILE A 175 -20.33 1.08 -15.07
C ILE A 175 -20.81 0.25 -13.88
N ALA A 176 -20.03 -0.76 -13.48
CA ALA A 176 -20.32 -1.58 -12.30
C ALA A 176 -20.36 -0.74 -11.02
N CYS A 177 -19.44 0.23 -10.88
CA CYS A 177 -19.42 1.16 -9.76
C CYS A 177 -20.75 1.93 -9.67
N ASN A 178 -21.18 2.53 -10.77
CA ASN A 178 -22.40 3.32 -10.84
C ASN A 178 -23.66 2.47 -10.61
N TYR A 179 -23.66 1.24 -11.15
CA TYR A 179 -24.74 0.29 -10.95
C TYR A 179 -24.92 -0.10 -9.47
N MET A 180 -23.81 -0.38 -8.77
CA MET A 180 -23.83 -0.84 -7.37
C MET A 180 -23.92 0.29 -6.34
N ARG A 181 -23.48 1.50 -6.67
CA ARG A 181 -23.41 2.63 -5.74
C ARG A 181 -24.71 2.90 -4.98
N PRO A 182 -25.92 2.96 -5.60
CA PRO A 182 -27.15 3.26 -4.87
C PRO A 182 -27.46 2.24 -3.77
N VAL A 183 -27.20 0.95 -4.03
CA VAL A 183 -27.47 -0.10 -3.05
C VAL A 183 -26.41 -0.13 -1.94
N LEU A 184 -25.13 0.02 -2.29
CA LEU A 184 -24.04 0.03 -1.31
C LEU A 184 -24.11 1.24 -0.36
N VAL A 185 -24.41 2.44 -0.89
CA VAL A 185 -24.54 3.65 -0.06
C VAL A 185 -25.69 3.53 0.93
N ARG A 186 -26.83 2.92 0.55
CA ARG A 186 -27.93 2.61 1.48
C ARG A 186 -27.52 1.67 2.61
N MET A 187 -26.49 0.85 2.41
CA MET A 187 -25.92 -0.03 3.44
C MET A 187 -24.89 0.69 4.33
N GLY A 188 -24.62 1.98 4.09
CA GLY A 188 -23.60 2.75 4.80
C GLY A 188 -22.17 2.46 4.34
N ILE A 189 -22.01 1.93 3.13
CA ILE A 189 -20.70 1.62 2.53
C ILE A 189 -20.22 2.82 1.71
N THR A 190 -18.97 3.21 1.91
CA THR A 190 -18.33 4.23 1.06
C THR A 190 -17.92 3.59 -0.25
N VAL A 191 -18.16 4.25 -1.39
CA VAL A 191 -17.90 3.66 -2.72
C VAL A 191 -17.03 4.58 -3.56
N PHE A 192 -15.92 4.07 -4.08
CA PHE A 192 -15.06 4.77 -5.02
C PHE A 192 -14.91 3.99 -6.32
N HIS A 193 -14.79 4.72 -7.42
CA HIS A 193 -14.22 4.20 -8.66
C HIS A 193 -12.73 4.55 -8.62
N THR A 194 -11.87 3.54 -8.70
CA THR A 194 -10.42 3.67 -8.68
C THR A 194 -9.84 2.71 -9.72
N PRO A 195 -9.57 3.17 -10.95
CA PRO A 195 -9.00 2.31 -11.99
C PRO A 195 -7.56 1.90 -11.67
#